data_AF-A0A4Y5P361-F1
#
_entry.id   AF-A0A4Y5P361-F1
#
_cell.length_a   1.000
_cell.length_b   1.000
_cell.length_c   1.000
_cell.angle_alpha   90.00
_cell.angle_beta   90.00
_cell.angle_gamma   90.00
#
_symmetry.space_group_name_H-M   'P 1'
#
loop_
_entity.id
_entity.type
_entity.pdbx_description
1 polymer ?
#
loop_
_entity_poly.entity_id
_entity_poly.type
_entity_poly.pdbx_seq_one_letter_code
_entity_poly.pdbx_strand_id
1 'polypeptide(L)'
;VVDLIEDPATMTADRIGRVRAIALAEPLLVRRLVSPQGHVTAVDVTVELPGRNQALEVPEVVAKAREIAASVERTYPEIQVYLSGVVMMNSAFAEASQLDMTHLLPLA
;
A
#
# COMPACT_ATOMS: atom_id res chain seq x y z
N VAL A 1 14.40 -1.51 -19.72
CA VAL A 1 14.09 -0.56 -18.63
C VAL A 1 15.34 -0.47 -17.78
N VAL A 2 15.83 0.74 -17.48
CA VAL A 2 17.04 0.96 -16.67
C VAL A 2 16.60 1.69 -15.40
N ASP A 3 17.22 1.37 -14.27
CA ASP A 3 16.91 2.00 -13.00
C ASP A 3 17.28 3.48 -13.03
N LEU A 4 16.35 4.34 -12.60
CA LEU A 4 16.60 5.78 -12.52
C LEU A 4 17.55 6.14 -11.37
N ILE A 5 17.65 5.29 -10.36
CA ILE A 5 18.56 5.41 -9.22
C ILE A 5 19.14 4.02 -8.92
N GLU A 6 20.43 3.83 -9.19
CA GLU A 6 21.15 2.59 -8.88
C GLU A 6 21.69 2.58 -7.43
N ASP A 7 22.26 3.70 -6.98
CA ASP A 7 22.74 3.88 -5.62
C ASP A 7 22.21 5.19 -5.02
N PRO A 8 21.18 5.11 -4.15
CA PRO A 8 20.60 6.28 -3.49
C PRO A 8 21.62 7.10 -2.69
N ALA A 9 22.65 6.48 -2.12
CA ALA A 9 23.64 7.17 -1.30
C ALA A 9 24.55 8.10 -2.12
N THR A 10 24.63 7.90 -3.43
CA THR A 10 25.44 8.72 -4.35
C THR A 10 24.66 9.87 -4.99
N MET A 11 23.37 10.00 -4.65
CA MET A 11 22.48 10.99 -5.26
C MET A 11 22.67 12.38 -4.66
N THR A 12 22.95 13.36 -5.52
CA THR A 12 22.91 14.78 -5.16
C THR A 12 21.52 15.35 -5.41
N ALA A 13 21.18 16.48 -4.77
CA ALA A 13 19.91 17.17 -4.97
C ALA A 13 19.62 17.45 -6.47
N ASP A 14 20.63 17.84 -7.25
CA ASP A 14 20.50 18.07 -8.69
C ASP A 14 20.24 16.80 -9.50
N ARG A 15 20.79 15.65 -9.09
CA ARG A 15 20.50 14.35 -9.74
C ARG A 15 19.08 13.89 -9.38
N ILE A 16 18.67 14.05 -8.13
CA ILE A 16 17.29 13.76 -7.68
C ILE A 16 16.29 14.62 -8.45
N GLY A 17 16.56 15.91 -8.63
CA GLY A 17 15.72 16.81 -9.41
C GLY A 17 15.55 16.36 -10.86
N ARG A 18 16.64 15.91 -11.50
CA ARG A 18 16.60 15.35 -12.86
C ARG A 18 15.82 14.04 -12.93
N VAL A 19 16.05 13.12 -11.99
CA VAL A 19 15.30 11.86 -11.91
C VAL A 19 13.81 12.11 -11.73
N ARG A 20 13.43 13.05 -10.85
CA ARG A 20 12.04 13.45 -10.64
C ARG A 20 11.41 13.96 -11.93
N ALA A 21 12.10 14.81 -12.69
CA ALA A 21 11.60 15.32 -13.96
C ALA A 21 11.36 14.20 -14.98
N ILE A 22 12.26 13.21 -15.06
CA ILE A 22 12.11 12.05 -15.95
C ILE A 22 10.92 11.18 -15.50
N ALA A 23 10.84 10.84 -14.20
CA ALA A 23 9.77 10.01 -13.65
C ALA A 23 8.38 10.65 -13.83
N LEU A 24 8.27 11.98 -13.70
CA LEU A 24 7.03 12.71 -13.91
C LEU A 24 6.70 12.98 -15.39
N ALA A 25 7.66 12.78 -16.30
CA ALA A 25 7.42 12.86 -17.74
C ALA A 25 6.96 11.52 -18.33
N GLU A 26 7.14 10.40 -17.62
CA GLU A 26 6.74 9.06 -18.06
C GLU A 26 5.23 8.84 -17.89
N PRO A 27 4.44 8.82 -18.99
CA PRO A 27 2.98 8.72 -18.91
C PRO A 27 2.49 7.41 -18.29
N LEU A 28 3.29 6.34 -18.34
CA LEU A 28 2.91 5.06 -17.74
C LEU A 28 3.04 5.03 -16.21
N LEU A 29 3.82 5.95 -15.63
CA LEU A 29 4.00 6.07 -14.18
C LEU A 29 3.03 7.08 -13.57
N VAL A 30 2.91 8.26 -14.19
CA VAL A 30 2.08 9.35 -13.68
C VAL A 30 0.60 8.97 -13.74
N ARG A 31 -0.15 9.24 -12.66
CA ARG A 31 -1.57 8.87 -12.45
C ARG A 31 -1.83 7.36 -12.36
N ARG A 32 -0.81 6.51 -12.49
CA ARG A 32 -0.92 5.06 -12.30
C ARG A 32 -0.26 4.61 -11.01
N LEU A 33 1.02 4.96 -10.82
CA LEU A 33 1.83 4.58 -9.65
C LEU A 33 2.41 5.79 -8.93
N VAL A 34 2.48 6.95 -9.58
CA VAL A 34 3.03 8.18 -8.99
C VAL A 34 2.03 9.32 -9.18
N SER A 35 1.77 10.09 -8.13
CA SER A 35 0.90 11.25 -8.23
C SER A 35 1.54 12.36 -9.08
N PRO A 36 0.77 13.23 -9.76
CA PRO A 36 1.35 14.29 -10.61
C PRO A 36 2.31 15.25 -9.88
N GLN A 37 2.17 15.41 -8.57
CA GLN A 37 3.08 16.24 -7.78
C GLN A 37 4.28 15.42 -7.22
N GLY A 38 4.28 14.10 -7.37
CA GLY A 38 5.33 13.19 -6.91
C GLY A 38 5.40 12.99 -5.40
N HIS A 39 4.31 13.27 -4.67
CA HIS A 39 4.23 13.18 -3.20
C HIS A 39 3.63 11.85 -2.71
N VAL A 40 3.04 11.06 -3.59
CA VAL A 40 2.49 9.73 -3.28
C VAL A 40 2.92 8.78 -4.37
N THR A 41 3.33 7.57 -3.96
CA THR A 41 3.57 6.46 -4.86
C THR A 41 2.86 5.20 -4.37
N ALA A 42 2.40 4.37 -5.29
CA ALA A 42 1.78 3.09 -5.02
C ALA A 42 2.81 1.96 -5.19
N VAL A 43 2.78 1.00 -4.26
CA VAL A 43 3.48 -0.28 -4.39
C VAL A 43 2.44 -1.32 -4.71
N ASP A 44 2.58 -1.98 -5.87
CA ASP A 44 1.69 -3.05 -6.28
C ASP A 44 2.16 -4.38 -5.68
N VAL A 45 1.24 -5.10 -5.04
CA VAL A 45 1.52 -6.36 -4.36
C VAL A 45 0.51 -7.39 -4.82
N THR A 46 1.00 -8.47 -5.43
CA THR A 46 0.17 -9.62 -5.79
C THR A 46 0.14 -10.61 -4.64
N VAL A 47 -1.07 -10.98 -4.20
CA VAL A 47 -1.30 -11.98 -3.16
C VAL A 47 -1.99 -13.17 -3.80
N GLU A 48 -1.42 -14.37 -3.62
CA GLU A 48 -2.03 -15.61 -4.06
C GLU A 48 -2.78 -16.27 -2.89
N LEU A 49 -4.09 -16.41 -3.03
CA LEU A 49 -4.95 -17.07 -2.05
C LEU A 49 -5.36 -18.45 -2.61
N PRO A 50 -4.88 -19.57 -2.06
CA PRO A 50 -5.15 -20.89 -2.62
C PRO A 50 -6.59 -21.35 -2.41
N GLY A 51 -7.39 -20.65 -1.59
CA GLY A 51 -8.82 -20.90 -1.40
C GLY A 51 -9.13 -22.17 -0.61
N ARG A 52 -8.16 -22.69 0.13
CA ARG A 52 -8.33 -23.90 0.96
C ARG A 52 -9.11 -23.57 2.23
N ASN A 53 -8.87 -22.38 2.79
CA ASN A 53 -9.63 -21.84 3.92
C ASN A 53 -9.71 -20.31 3.84
N GLN A 54 -10.66 -19.82 3.05
CA GLN A 54 -10.85 -18.37 2.83
C GLN A 54 -11.11 -17.59 4.13
N ALA A 55 -11.72 -18.21 5.13
CA ALA A 55 -12.01 -17.59 6.43
C ALA A 55 -10.74 -17.30 7.24
N LEU A 56 -9.63 -17.98 6.97
CA LEU A 56 -8.32 -17.76 7.62
C LEU A 56 -7.32 -17.03 6.72
N GLU A 57 -7.33 -17.36 5.43
CA GLU A 57 -6.35 -16.83 4.46
C GLU A 57 -6.42 -15.30 4.34
N VAL A 58 -7.62 -14.71 4.26
CA VAL A 58 -7.78 -13.25 4.14
C VAL A 58 -7.32 -12.53 5.43
N PRO A 59 -7.80 -12.90 6.64
CA PRO A 59 -7.33 -12.27 7.87
C PRO A 59 -5.82 -12.37 8.10
N GLU A 60 -5.19 -13.49 7.75
CA GLU A 60 -3.74 -13.70 7.91
C GLU A 60 -2.95 -12.71 7.06
N VAL A 61 -3.30 -12.58 5.77
CA VAL A 61 -2.65 -11.62 4.87
C VAL A 61 -2.86 -10.19 5.35
N VAL A 62 -4.08 -9.83 5.76
CA VAL A 62 -4.37 -8.47 6.25
C VAL A 62 -3.61 -8.15 7.53
N ALA A 63 -3.54 -9.10 8.47
CA ALA A 63 -2.75 -8.93 9.70
C ALA A 63 -1.28 -8.68 9.37
N LYS A 64 -0.71 -9.46 8.44
CA LYS A 64 0.69 -9.30 8.05
C LYS A 64 0.94 -7.98 7.30
N ALA A 65 0.02 -7.58 6.41
CA ALA A 65 0.12 -6.30 5.70
C ALA A 65 0.08 -5.11 6.67
N ARG A 66 -0.81 -5.15 7.67
CA ARG A 66 -0.90 -4.12 8.73
C ARG A 66 0.38 -4.08 9.58
N GLU A 67 0.96 -5.23 9.92
CA GLU A 67 2.24 -5.30 10.65
C GLU A 67 3.38 -4.66 9.86
N ILE A 68 3.48 -4.95 8.56
CA ILE A 68 4.50 -4.37 7.67
C ILE A 68 4.32 -2.85 7.57
N ALA A 69 3.09 -2.38 7.34
CA ALA A 69 2.79 -0.95 7.29
C ALA A 69 3.24 -0.24 8.58
N ALA A 70 2.85 -0.77 9.74
CA ALA A 70 3.23 -0.22 11.03
C ALA A 70 4.76 -0.26 11.28
N SER A 71 5.45 -1.27 10.74
CA SER A 71 6.92 -1.34 10.80
C SER A 71 7.59 -0.25 9.98
N VAL A 72 7.08 0.00 8.76
CA VAL A 72 7.59 1.06 7.87
C VAL A 72 7.37 2.44 8.50
N GLU A 73 6.16 2.74 8.96
CA GLU A 73 5.84 4.04 9.58
C GLU A 73 6.64 4.29 10.87
N ARG A 74 6.93 3.23 11.65
CA ARG A 74 7.78 3.34 12.85
C ARG A 74 9.25 3.58 12.49
N THR A 75 9.72 2.98 11.41
CA THR A 75 11.12 3.08 10.96
C THR A 75 11.38 4.40 10.24
N TYR A 76 10.38 4.90 9.51
CA TYR A 76 10.42 6.12 8.70
C TYR A 76 9.23 7.03 9.06
N PRO A 77 9.32 7.85 10.12
CA PRO A 77 8.21 8.68 10.62
C PRO A 77 7.66 9.70 9.61
N GLU A 78 8.44 10.03 8.58
CA GLU A 78 8.05 10.90 7.48
C GLU A 78 7.20 10.21 6.40
N ILE A 79 7.09 8.88 6.43
CA ILE A 79 6.31 8.07 5.50
C ILE A 79 4.99 7.66 6.15
N GLN A 80 3.90 7.85 5.41
CA GLN A 80 2.58 7.32 5.75
C GLN A 80 2.23 6.18 4.78
N VAL A 81 1.71 5.07 5.30
CA VAL A 81 1.40 3.87 4.52
C VAL A 81 -0.11 3.64 4.54
N TYR A 82 -0.71 3.65 3.35
CA TYR A 82 -2.12 3.36 3.17
C TYR A 82 -2.29 2.01 2.46
N LEU A 83 -3.05 1.11 3.08
CA LEU A 83 -3.34 -0.21 2.54
C LEU A 83 -4.66 -0.17 1.74
N SER A 84 -4.65 -0.73 0.54
CA SER A 84 -5.81 -0.79 -0.36
C SER A 84 -5.83 -2.11 -1.13
N GLY A 85 -6.82 -2.28 -2.01
CA GLY A 85 -6.97 -3.45 -2.87
C GLY A 85 -7.98 -4.46 -2.35
N VAL A 86 -8.15 -5.54 -3.13
CA VAL A 86 -9.26 -6.50 -2.99
C VAL A 86 -9.21 -7.25 -1.65
N VAL A 87 -8.01 -7.64 -1.21
CA VAL A 87 -7.81 -8.36 0.06
C VAL A 87 -8.21 -7.49 1.25
N MET A 88 -7.81 -6.22 1.25
CA MET A 88 -8.19 -5.26 2.29
C MET A 88 -9.70 -5.01 2.29
N MET A 89 -10.31 -4.88 1.11
CA MET A 89 -11.76 -4.71 0.97
C MET A 89 -12.55 -5.90 1.52
N ASN A 90 -12.12 -7.12 1.23
CA ASN A 90 -12.77 -8.34 1.74
C ASN A 90 -12.76 -8.38 3.29
N SER A 91 -11.64 -8.00 3.90
CA SER A 91 -11.54 -7.90 5.37
C SER A 91 -12.41 -6.79 5.93
N ALA A 92 -12.42 -5.60 5.31
CA ALA A 92 -13.23 -4.48 5.76
C ALA A 92 -14.74 -4.80 5.76
N PHE A 93 -15.21 -5.57 4.76
CA PHE A 93 -16.60 -6.01 4.69
C PHE A 93 -16.97 -6.96 5.84
N ALA A 94 -16.09 -7.90 6.16
CA ALA A 94 -16.27 -8.82 7.29
C ALA A 94 -16.21 -8.09 8.65
N GLU A 95 -15.30 -7.13 8.81
CA GLU A 95 -15.19 -6.29 10.01
C GLU A 95 -16.45 -5.44 10.21
N ALA A 96 -16.93 -4.77 9.15
CA ALA A 96 -18.14 -3.97 9.20
C ALA A 96 -19.38 -4.81 9.56
N SER A 97 -19.52 -6.00 8.97
CA SER A 97 -20.64 -6.91 9.29
C SER A 97 -20.66 -7.33 10.76
N GLN A 98 -19.48 -7.58 11.36
CA GLN A 98 -19.37 -7.89 12.80
C GLN A 98 -19.70 -6.68 13.68
N LEU A 99 -19.28 -5.49 13.25
CA LEU A 99 -19.57 -4.26 13.95
C LEU A 99 -21.08 -3.96 13.95
N ASP A 100 -21.76 -4.16 12.83
CA ASP A 100 -23.21 -4.03 12.72
C ASP A 100 -23.96 -5.01 13.63
N MET A 101 -23.54 -6.28 13.69
CA MET A 101 -24.16 -7.26 14.61
C MET A 101 -24.06 -6.85 16.08
N THR A 102 -23.01 -6.12 16.47
CA THR A 102 -22.81 -5.69 17.87
C THR A 102 -23.44 -4.35 18.21
N HIS A 103 -23.66 -3.48 17.21
CA HIS A 103 -24.14 -2.11 17.41
C HIS A 103 -25.59 -1.87 16.96
N LEU A 104 -26.06 -2.57 15.92
CA LEU A 104 -27.39 -2.38 15.32
C LEU A 104 -28.41 -3.44 15.75
N LEU A 105 -27.96 -4.57 16.27
CA LEU A 105 -28.84 -5.51 16.96
C LEU A 105 -28.82 -5.16 18.45
N PRO A 106 -29.94 -4.65 19.02
CA PRO A 106 -30.04 -4.54 20.46
C PRO A 106 -29.93 -5.96 21.03
N LEU A 107 -29.14 -6.13 22.08
CA LEU A 107 -29.24 -7.32 22.94
C LEU A 107 -30.73 -7.44 23.34
N ALA A 108 -31.41 -8.42 22.77
CA ALA A 108 -32.75 -8.80 23.22
C ALA A 108 -32.68 -9.40 24.62
#